data_AF-A0A3B6U1C6-F1
#
_entry.id   AF-A0A3B6U1C6-F1
#
_cell.length_a   1.000
_cell.length_b   1.000
_cell.length_c   1.000
_cell.angle_alpha   90.00
_cell.angle_beta   90.00
_cell.angle_gamma   90.00
#
_symmetry.space_group_name_H-M   'P 1'
#
loop_
_entity.id
_entity.type
_entity.pdbx_description
1 polymer ?
#
loop_
_entity_poly.entity_id
_entity_poly.type
_entity_poly.pdbx_seq_one_letter_code
_entity_poly.pdbx_strand_id
1 'polypeptide(L)'
;MSGRRSCSRHALSTAANSGSRSVPPYSRSAAAEGRRRSIDRSAALRSLAATLPPGYDPSLLPMCSWPPSQESRESTVRILLQKLVGPSLYCVHYGAVPEPEARRTAAAIEAESFAAVSEYASGATLATRKERFAVYKMYLKEACDRLLAFFKFRAAAMGGMLEPGDSSAPTLAVPAPAPASAPKE
;
A
#
# COMPACT_ATOMS: atom_id res chain seq x y z
N MET A 1 51.44 62.64 2.44
CA MET A 1 50.66 61.64 1.66
C MET A 1 49.96 60.75 2.67
N SER A 2 48.66 60.98 2.89
CA SER A 2 47.57 60.05 2.52
C SER A 2 47.50 58.83 3.46
N GLY A 3 46.41 58.53 4.17
CA GLY A 3 45.10 59.16 4.20
C GLY A 3 44.13 58.44 5.15
N ARG A 4 42.96 59.09 5.30
CA ARG A 4 41.65 58.66 5.81
C ARG A 4 41.38 57.15 5.56
N ARG A 5 40.62 56.43 6.39
CA ARG A 5 39.14 56.50 6.47
C ARG A 5 38.57 55.78 7.69
N SER A 6 37.50 56.35 8.21
CA SER A 6 36.56 55.80 9.19
C SER A 6 35.67 54.67 8.64
N CYS A 7 35.23 53.78 9.54
CA CYS A 7 33.95 53.06 9.57
C CYS A 7 33.58 53.00 11.08
N SER A 8 32.55 53.65 11.66
CA SER A 8 31.10 53.58 11.40
C SER A 8 30.65 52.15 11.16
N ARG A 9 29.65 51.55 11.82
CA ARG A 9 28.57 52.01 12.71
C ARG A 9 27.76 50.73 13.03
N HIS A 10 27.09 50.70 14.18
CA HIS A 10 25.82 49.98 14.45
C HIS A 10 25.82 48.44 14.37
N ALA A 11 24.97 47.67 15.06
CA ALA A 11 24.07 47.86 16.20
C ALA A 11 23.45 46.47 16.50
N LEU A 12 22.94 46.31 17.72
CA LEU A 12 21.70 45.60 18.12
C LEU A 12 21.46 44.18 17.56
N SER A 13 21.52 43.14 18.40
CA SER A 13 20.42 42.67 19.28
C SER A 13 19.22 42.09 18.53
N THR A 14 19.02 40.77 18.65
CA THR A 14 17.73 40.05 18.74
C THR A 14 18.05 38.58 19.07
N ALA A 15 17.78 38.07 20.27
CA ALA A 15 16.49 37.61 20.79
C ALA A 15 15.94 36.34 20.10
N ALA A 16 15.85 35.29 20.93
CA ALA A 16 15.16 34.01 20.85
C ALA A 16 14.25 33.70 19.64
N ASN A 17 14.34 32.47 19.14
CA ASN A 17 13.16 31.77 18.65
C ASN A 17 13.22 30.27 18.94
N SER A 18 12.70 29.90 20.12
CA SER A 18 12.34 28.53 20.47
C SER A 18 11.09 28.15 19.69
N GLY A 19 11.25 27.80 18.42
CA GLY A 19 10.16 27.35 17.56
C GLY A 19 9.67 25.97 17.97
N SER A 20 8.73 25.90 18.91
CA SER A 20 7.83 24.76 19.05
C SER A 20 7.15 24.53 17.70
N ARG A 21 7.53 23.45 17.00
CA ARG A 21 6.84 23.00 15.78
C ARG A 21 5.41 22.65 16.14
N SER A 22 4.50 23.62 15.97
CA SER A 22 3.06 23.41 15.98
C SER A 22 2.73 22.51 14.81
N VAL A 23 2.50 21.22 15.09
CA VAL A 23 1.95 20.28 14.11
C VAL A 23 0.54 20.79 13.77
N PRO A 24 0.25 21.12 12.50
CA PRO A 24 -1.06 21.64 12.13
C PRO A 24 -2.15 20.63 12.51
N PRO A 25 -3.31 21.09 12.99
CA PRO A 25 -4.38 20.22 13.51
C PRO A 25 -4.87 19.19 12.48
N TYR A 26 -4.72 19.50 11.18
CA TYR A 26 -5.05 18.63 10.06
C TYR A 26 -4.13 17.40 9.90
N SER A 27 -2.84 17.52 10.25
CA SER A 27 -1.91 16.38 10.18
C SER A 27 -2.16 15.39 11.32
N ARG A 28 -2.61 15.87 12.48
CA ARG A 28 -3.00 15.02 13.61
C ARG A 28 -4.28 14.23 13.30
N SER A 29 -5.25 14.83 12.62
CA SER A 29 -6.47 14.13 12.21
C SER A 29 -6.21 13.10 11.10
N ALA A 30 -5.38 13.41 10.09
CA ALA A 30 -5.00 12.45 9.05
C ALA A 30 -4.27 11.21 9.60
N ALA A 31 -3.32 11.42 10.53
CA ALA A 31 -2.62 10.32 11.21
C ALA A 31 -3.55 9.50 12.13
N ALA A 32 -4.50 10.16 12.81
CA ALA A 32 -5.51 9.49 13.63
C ALA A 32 -6.49 8.67 12.77
N GLU A 33 -6.88 9.19 11.60
CA GLU A 33 -7.76 8.54 10.64
C GLU A 33 -7.10 7.31 9.99
N GLY A 34 -5.81 7.42 9.62
CA GLY A 34 -5.01 6.28 9.17
C GLY A 34 -4.90 5.18 10.23
N ARG A 35 -4.76 5.57 11.51
CA ARG A 35 -4.78 4.63 12.63
C ARG A 35 -6.15 3.96 12.81
N ARG A 36 -7.25 4.72 12.69
CA ARG A 36 -8.62 4.17 12.75
C ARG A 36 -8.86 3.14 11.66
N ARG A 37 -8.55 3.46 10.39
CA ARG A 37 -8.69 2.51 9.26
C ARG A 37 -7.83 1.26 9.41
N SER A 38 -6.63 1.39 9.97
CA SER A 38 -5.76 0.25 10.29
C SER A 38 -6.39 -0.64 11.38
N ILE A 39 -6.90 -0.03 12.46
CA ILE A 39 -7.61 -0.73 13.54
C ILE A 39 -8.86 -1.43 13.00
N ASP A 40 -9.64 -0.78 12.13
CA ASP A 40 -10.85 -1.35 11.53
C ASP A 40 -10.52 -2.54 10.63
N ARG A 41 -9.44 -2.47 9.84
CA ARG A 41 -8.96 -3.61 9.06
C ARG A 41 -8.46 -4.74 9.97
N SER A 42 -7.69 -4.44 11.01
CA SER A 42 -7.24 -5.45 11.98
C SER A 42 -8.42 -6.06 12.76
N ALA A 43 -9.48 -5.29 13.02
CA ALA A 43 -10.72 -5.78 13.59
C ALA A 43 -11.49 -6.65 12.58
N ALA A 44 -11.55 -6.27 11.31
CA ALA A 44 -12.17 -7.06 10.25
C ALA A 44 -11.43 -8.39 10.02
N LEU A 45 -10.10 -8.38 10.01
CA LEU A 45 -9.30 -9.61 9.93
C LEU A 45 -9.49 -10.51 11.16
N ARG A 46 -9.58 -9.93 12.37
CA ARG A 46 -9.93 -10.67 13.59
C ARG A 46 -11.36 -11.22 13.54
N SER A 47 -12.31 -10.47 12.99
CA SER A 47 -13.68 -10.90 12.81
C SER A 47 -13.78 -12.05 11.80
N LEU A 48 -13.04 -11.97 10.68
CA LEU A 48 -12.92 -13.06 9.71
C LEU A 48 -12.25 -14.30 10.33
N ALA A 49 -11.21 -14.08 11.14
CA ALA A 49 -10.56 -15.15 11.88
C ALA A 49 -11.50 -15.76 12.94
N ALA A 50 -12.42 -14.99 13.51
CA ALA A 50 -13.44 -15.47 14.45
C ALA A 50 -14.53 -16.30 13.75
N THR A 51 -14.73 -16.13 12.44
CA THR A 51 -15.61 -16.98 11.62
C THR A 51 -14.96 -18.33 11.29
N LEU A 52 -13.63 -18.45 11.43
CA LEU A 52 -12.93 -19.71 11.19
C LEU A 52 -13.13 -20.64 12.40
N PRO A 53 -13.41 -21.93 12.17
CA PRO A 53 -13.54 -22.88 13.26
C PRO A 53 -12.24 -22.97 14.07
N PRO A 54 -12.32 -23.13 15.40
CA PRO A 54 -11.14 -23.33 16.23
C PRO A 54 -10.38 -24.57 15.73
N GLY A 55 -9.08 -24.39 15.44
CA GLY A 55 -8.25 -25.43 14.83
C GLY A 55 -8.23 -25.44 13.30
N TYR A 56 -8.75 -24.40 12.64
CA TYR A 56 -8.60 -24.23 11.18
C TYR A 56 -7.12 -24.21 10.77
N ASP A 57 -6.72 -25.23 10.00
CA ASP A 57 -5.40 -25.33 9.39
C ASP A 57 -5.50 -24.97 7.90
N PRO A 58 -5.01 -23.78 7.48
CA PRO A 58 -5.04 -23.38 6.07
C PRO A 58 -4.23 -24.31 5.16
N SER A 59 -3.32 -25.12 5.70
CA SER A 59 -2.58 -26.12 4.92
C SER A 59 -3.48 -27.25 4.40
N LEU A 60 -4.67 -27.43 4.98
CA LEU A 60 -5.65 -28.41 4.52
C LEU A 60 -6.46 -27.92 3.32
N LEU A 61 -6.43 -26.62 3.01
CA LEU A 61 -7.10 -26.10 1.83
C LEU A 61 -6.38 -26.58 0.55
N PRO A 62 -7.08 -27.23 -0.39
CA PRO A 62 -6.47 -27.68 -1.65
C PRO A 62 -5.81 -26.56 -2.46
N MET A 63 -6.39 -25.35 -2.41
CA MET A 63 -5.91 -24.15 -3.11
C MET A 63 -4.63 -23.53 -2.51
N CYS A 64 -4.27 -23.88 -1.28
CA CYS A 64 -3.10 -23.39 -0.58
C CYS A 64 -1.98 -24.43 -0.57
N SER A 65 -1.70 -25.04 -1.72
CA SER A 65 -0.64 -26.02 -1.85
C SER A 65 0.26 -25.66 -3.02
N TRP A 66 1.55 -25.96 -2.89
CA TRP A 66 2.48 -25.91 -4.00
C TRP A 66 2.36 -27.16 -4.91
N PRO A 67 2.43 -27.01 -6.24
CA PRO A 67 2.34 -25.74 -6.98
C PRO A 67 0.90 -25.20 -7.01
N PRO A 68 0.71 -23.87 -7.01
CA PRO A 68 -0.62 -23.28 -7.18
C PRO A 68 -1.22 -23.61 -8.56
N SER A 69 -2.54 -23.76 -8.61
CA SER A 69 -3.27 -23.90 -9.88
C SER A 69 -3.20 -22.63 -10.71
N GLN A 70 -3.41 -22.74 -12.03
CA GLN A 70 -3.44 -21.57 -12.92
C GLN A 70 -4.51 -20.54 -12.50
N GLU A 71 -5.68 -20.99 -12.07
CA GLU A 71 -6.75 -20.11 -11.58
C GLU A 71 -6.34 -19.37 -10.29
N SER A 72 -5.62 -20.03 -9.38
CA SER A 72 -5.08 -19.40 -8.17
C SER A 72 -4.00 -18.36 -8.52
N ARG A 73 -3.16 -18.65 -9.52
CA ARG A 73 -2.16 -17.71 -10.03
C ARG A 73 -2.82 -16.48 -10.64
N GLU A 74 -3.83 -16.66 -11.49
CA GLU A 74 -4.60 -15.54 -12.07
C GLU A 74 -5.32 -14.71 -11.00
N SER A 75 -5.85 -15.35 -9.97
CA SER A 75 -6.44 -14.64 -8.82
C SER A 75 -5.40 -13.79 -8.10
N THR A 76 -4.16 -14.29 -7.93
CA THR A 76 -3.03 -13.50 -7.42
C THR A 76 -2.74 -12.30 -8.32
N VAL A 77 -2.72 -12.47 -9.65
CA VAL A 77 -2.55 -11.35 -10.61
C VAL A 77 -3.64 -10.30 -10.42
N ARG A 78 -4.91 -10.69 -10.29
CA ARG A 78 -6.03 -9.75 -10.05
C ARG A 78 -5.86 -8.98 -8.73
N ILE A 79 -5.45 -9.66 -7.66
CA ILE A 79 -5.18 -9.04 -6.36
C ILE A 79 -4.01 -8.06 -6.45
N LEU A 80 -2.92 -8.43 -7.14
CA LEU A 80 -1.78 -7.55 -7.38
C LEU A 80 -2.17 -6.32 -8.19
N LEU A 81 -2.93 -6.51 -9.26
CA LEU A 81 -3.48 -5.41 -10.07
C LEU A 81 -4.30 -4.45 -9.22
N GLN A 82 -5.23 -4.96 -8.40
CA GLN A 82 -6.03 -4.13 -7.50
C GLN A 82 -5.14 -3.31 -6.53
N LYS A 83 -4.03 -3.87 -6.05
CA LYS A 83 -3.08 -3.14 -5.19
C LYS A 83 -2.32 -2.05 -5.94
N LEU A 84 -2.07 -2.22 -7.23
CA LEU A 84 -1.35 -1.27 -8.10
C LEU A 84 -2.22 -0.10 -8.57
N VAL A 85 -3.53 -0.34 -8.82
CA VAL A 85 -4.44 0.68 -9.38
C VAL A 85 -5.45 1.23 -8.37
N GLY A 86 -5.85 0.43 -7.38
CA GLY A 86 -6.97 0.73 -6.50
C GLY A 86 -6.59 1.55 -5.27
N PRO A 87 -7.58 1.95 -4.44
CA PRO A 87 -7.31 2.60 -3.16
C PRO A 87 -6.63 1.59 -2.22
N SER A 88 -5.31 1.63 -2.21
CA SER A 88 -4.46 0.77 -1.40
C SER A 88 -3.48 1.64 -0.59
N LEU A 89 -3.00 1.12 0.54
CA LEU A 89 -1.96 1.82 1.31
C LEU A 89 -0.69 2.03 0.47
N TYR A 90 -0.42 1.14 -0.49
CA TYR A 90 0.70 1.33 -1.40
C TYR A 90 0.46 2.54 -2.31
N CYS A 91 -0.73 2.69 -2.88
CA CYS A 91 -1.05 3.83 -3.75
C CYS A 91 -1.03 5.16 -2.99
N VAL A 92 -1.36 5.17 -1.69
CA VAL A 92 -1.26 6.38 -0.84
C VAL A 92 0.19 6.83 -0.67
N HIS A 93 1.12 5.90 -0.48
CA HIS A 93 2.52 6.21 -0.23
C HIS A 93 3.35 6.38 -1.50
N TYR A 94 3.09 5.57 -2.52
CA TYR A 94 3.93 5.45 -3.70
C TYR A 94 3.25 5.93 -4.99
N GLY A 95 1.99 6.37 -4.90
CA GLY A 95 1.17 6.75 -6.05
C GLY A 95 0.53 5.56 -6.76
N ALA A 96 -0.62 5.79 -7.39
CA ALA A 96 -1.28 4.78 -8.20
C ALA A 96 -0.53 4.56 -9.53
N VAL A 97 -0.54 3.32 -10.02
CA VAL A 97 0.05 2.94 -11.30
C VAL A 97 -1.03 2.99 -12.39
N PRO A 98 -0.76 3.59 -13.57
CA PRO A 98 -1.70 3.55 -14.69
C PRO A 98 -2.08 2.11 -15.07
N GLU A 99 -3.36 1.86 -15.32
CA GLU A 99 -3.90 0.51 -15.49
C GLU A 99 -3.21 -0.37 -16.55
N PRO A 100 -2.82 0.14 -17.74
CA PRO A 100 -2.09 -0.67 -18.72
C PRO A 100 -0.70 -1.10 -18.24
N GLU A 101 -0.01 -0.23 -17.49
CA GLU A 101 1.27 -0.55 -16.85
C GLU A 101 1.05 -1.55 -15.71
N ALA A 102 0.08 -1.29 -14.84
CA ALA A 102 -0.24 -2.11 -13.68
C ALA A 102 -0.59 -3.56 -14.06
N ARG A 103 -1.33 -3.79 -15.15
CA ARG A 103 -1.62 -5.14 -15.66
C ARG A 103 -0.36 -5.91 -16.01
N ARG A 104 0.56 -5.28 -16.74
CA ARG A 104 1.84 -5.89 -17.14
C ARG A 104 2.71 -6.17 -15.93
N THR A 105 2.81 -5.20 -15.01
CA THR A 105 3.56 -5.33 -13.77
C THR A 105 3.01 -6.43 -12.87
N ALA A 106 1.69 -6.53 -12.70
CA ALA A 106 1.06 -7.56 -11.89
C ALA A 106 1.36 -8.96 -12.43
N ALA A 107 1.25 -9.16 -13.74
CA ALA A 107 1.56 -10.42 -14.39
C ALA A 107 3.06 -10.76 -14.28
N ALA A 108 3.95 -9.78 -14.44
CA ALA A 108 5.39 -9.97 -14.30
C ALA A 108 5.77 -10.36 -12.87
N ILE A 109 5.28 -9.64 -11.86
CA ILE A 109 5.52 -9.96 -10.44
C ILE A 109 5.07 -11.39 -10.13
N GLU A 110 3.88 -11.79 -10.54
CA GLU A 110 3.38 -13.15 -10.30
C GLU A 110 4.26 -14.19 -10.99
N ALA A 111 4.57 -14.00 -12.28
CA ALA A 111 5.35 -14.95 -13.06
C ALA A 111 6.77 -15.11 -12.50
N GLU A 112 7.42 -14.01 -12.12
CA GLU A 112 8.75 -14.03 -11.52
C GLU A 112 8.73 -14.69 -10.13
N SER A 113 7.69 -14.42 -9.32
CA SER A 113 7.55 -15.05 -8.01
C SER A 113 7.36 -16.56 -8.13
N PHE A 114 6.52 -16.97 -9.08
CA PHE A 114 6.32 -18.39 -9.38
C PHE A 114 7.60 -19.03 -9.86
N ALA A 115 8.34 -18.40 -10.78
CA ALA A 115 9.61 -18.91 -11.30
C ALA A 115 10.67 -19.06 -10.20
N ALA A 116 10.88 -18.03 -9.38
CA ALA A 116 11.87 -18.04 -8.29
C ALA A 116 11.57 -19.14 -7.26
N VAL A 117 10.29 -19.30 -6.88
CA VAL A 117 9.90 -20.33 -5.92
C VAL A 117 9.86 -21.73 -6.56
N SER A 118 9.60 -21.83 -7.86
CA SER A 118 9.72 -23.10 -8.61
C SER A 118 11.15 -23.60 -8.64
N GLU A 119 12.11 -22.70 -8.86
CA GLU A 119 13.54 -23.01 -8.81
C GLU A 119 13.93 -23.54 -7.42
N TYR A 120 13.54 -22.82 -6.35
CA TYR A 120 13.74 -23.32 -4.98
C TYR A 120 13.07 -24.70 -4.76
N ALA A 121 11.82 -24.84 -5.20
CA ALA A 121 11.03 -26.05 -4.99
C ALA A 121 11.61 -27.28 -5.70
N SER A 122 12.36 -27.08 -6.80
CA SER A 122 13.02 -28.17 -7.53
C SER A 122 14.07 -28.91 -6.69
N GLY A 123 14.68 -28.23 -5.70
CA GLY A 123 15.63 -28.81 -4.76
C GLY A 123 15.02 -29.16 -3.39
N ALA A 124 13.73 -28.91 -3.18
CA ALA A 124 13.07 -29.11 -1.89
C ALA A 124 12.33 -30.45 -1.81
N THR A 125 12.29 -31.06 -0.62
CA THR A 125 11.39 -32.19 -0.36
C THR A 125 9.96 -31.70 -0.21
N LEU A 126 9.07 -32.17 -1.08
CA LEU A 126 7.64 -31.82 -1.12
C LEU A 126 6.74 -33.05 -0.82
N ALA A 127 7.21 -33.93 0.05
CA ALA A 127 6.56 -35.20 0.36
C ALA A 127 5.24 -34.98 1.10
N THR A 128 5.20 -34.01 2.00
CA THR A 128 4.06 -33.73 2.88
C THR A 128 3.27 -32.49 2.45
N ARG A 129 2.00 -32.44 2.84
CA ARG A 129 1.15 -31.26 2.67
C ARG A 129 1.74 -30.02 3.36
N LYS A 130 2.32 -30.19 4.55
CA LYS A 130 2.93 -29.10 5.32
C LYS A 130 4.13 -28.48 4.60
N GLU A 131 4.99 -29.30 4.00
CA GLU A 131 6.11 -28.84 3.16
C GLU A 131 5.61 -28.06 1.94
N ARG A 132 4.60 -28.58 1.23
CA ARG A 132 4.00 -27.88 0.08
C ARG A 132 3.33 -26.57 0.48
N PHE A 133 2.69 -26.50 1.64
CA PHE A 133 2.11 -25.26 2.15
C PHE A 133 3.20 -24.26 2.57
N ALA A 134 4.32 -24.72 3.14
CA ALA A 134 5.45 -23.87 3.44
C ALA A 134 6.02 -23.23 2.16
N VAL A 135 6.17 -24.00 1.08
CA VAL A 135 6.60 -23.46 -0.22
C VAL A 135 5.57 -22.49 -0.80
N TYR A 136 4.28 -22.81 -0.71
CA TYR A 136 3.22 -21.90 -1.12
C TYR A 136 3.25 -20.56 -0.35
N LYS A 137 3.53 -20.57 0.95
CA LYS A 137 3.72 -19.35 1.74
C LYS A 137 4.91 -18.52 1.26
N MET A 138 6.01 -19.17 0.82
CA MET A 138 7.14 -18.45 0.23
C MET A 138 6.75 -17.76 -1.07
N TYR A 139 5.94 -18.41 -1.93
CA TYR A 139 5.39 -17.79 -3.13
C TYR A 139 4.55 -16.54 -2.82
N LEU A 140 3.66 -16.60 -1.83
CA LEU A 140 2.87 -15.43 -1.43
C LEU A 140 3.76 -14.30 -0.88
N LYS A 141 4.79 -14.65 -0.10
CA LYS A 141 5.76 -13.69 0.43
C LYS A 141 6.55 -13.03 -0.70
N GLU A 142 7.07 -13.82 -1.63
CA GLU A 142 7.86 -13.35 -2.77
C GLU A 142 7.07 -12.37 -3.64
N ALA A 143 5.80 -12.67 -3.92
CA ALA A 143 4.92 -11.77 -4.66
C ALA A 143 4.70 -10.43 -3.94
N CYS A 144 4.54 -10.45 -2.61
CA CYS A 144 4.41 -9.24 -1.81
C CYS A 144 5.70 -8.42 -1.76
N ASP A 145 6.85 -9.08 -1.64
CA ASP A 145 8.16 -8.42 -1.60
C ASP A 145 8.49 -7.74 -2.93
N ARG A 146 8.25 -8.42 -4.05
CA ARG A 146 8.40 -7.85 -5.40
C ARG A 146 7.46 -6.68 -5.65
N LEU A 147 6.21 -6.77 -5.19
CA LEU A 147 5.27 -5.65 -5.26
C LEU A 147 5.80 -4.43 -4.51
N LEU A 148 6.30 -4.62 -3.28
CA LEU A 148 6.85 -3.51 -2.50
C LEU A 148 8.14 -2.96 -3.13
N ALA A 149 9.01 -3.83 -3.66
CA ALA A 149 10.23 -3.43 -4.36
C ALA A 149 9.91 -2.58 -5.60
N PHE A 150 8.91 -2.98 -6.38
CA PHE A 150 8.42 -2.19 -7.52
C PHE A 150 8.00 -0.79 -7.10
N PHE A 151 7.17 -0.67 -6.06
CA PHE A 151 6.73 0.64 -5.56
C PHE A 151 7.87 1.53 -5.07
N LYS A 152 8.85 0.95 -4.37
CA LYS A 152 10.05 1.67 -3.92
C LYS A 152 10.89 2.16 -5.10
N PHE A 153 11.10 1.31 -6.10
CA PHE A 153 11.85 1.66 -7.31
C PHE A 153 11.17 2.80 -8.08
N ARG A 154 9.84 2.70 -8.26
CA ARG A 154 9.05 3.74 -8.92
C ARG A 154 9.12 5.07 -8.17
N ALA A 155 8.96 5.06 -6.85
CA ALA A 155 9.06 6.27 -6.05
C ALA A 155 10.45 6.90 -6.13
N ALA A 156 11.52 6.10 -6.08
CA ALA A 156 12.88 6.60 -6.30
C ALA A 156 13.05 7.27 -7.66
N ALA A 157 12.46 6.71 -8.73
CA ALA A 157 12.48 7.30 -10.07
C ALA A 157 11.67 8.61 -10.18
N MET A 158 10.64 8.78 -9.33
CA MET A 158 9.77 9.96 -9.31
C MET A 158 10.21 11.04 -8.29
N GLY A 159 11.40 10.89 -7.68
CA GLY A 159 11.94 11.88 -6.74
C GLY A 159 11.61 11.64 -5.27
N GLY A 160 11.08 10.49 -4.90
CA GLY A 160 10.85 10.07 -3.51
C GLY A 160 9.47 9.50 -3.24
N MET A 161 9.24 9.11 -1.98
CA MET A 161 7.91 8.74 -1.52
C MET A 161 7.00 9.97 -1.56
N LEU A 162 5.74 9.80 -1.96
CA LEU A 162 4.80 10.91 -1.88
C LEU A 162 4.61 11.24 -0.40
N GLU A 163 4.97 12.46 -0.01
CA GLU A 163 4.48 13.01 1.25
C GLU A 163 2.95 12.91 1.22
N PRO A 164 2.28 12.47 2.29
CA PRO A 164 0.82 12.43 2.35
C PRO A 164 0.28 13.87 2.38
N GLY A 165 0.33 14.53 1.23
CA GLY A 165 -0.19 15.87 0.97
C GLY A 165 -1.66 15.80 0.60
N ASP A 166 -2.43 16.69 1.22
CA ASP A 166 -3.88 16.89 1.15
C ASP A 166 -4.52 16.39 -0.14
N SER A 167 -5.00 15.15 -0.10
CA SER A 167 -5.96 14.67 -1.08
C SER A 167 -7.29 15.33 -0.76
N SER A 168 -7.49 16.53 -1.31
CA SER A 168 -8.82 17.08 -1.51
C SER A 168 -9.56 16.09 -2.40
N ALA A 169 -10.33 15.21 -1.77
CA ALA A 169 -11.18 14.25 -2.46
C ALA A 169 -12.10 15.04 -3.43
N PRO A 170 -12.28 14.59 -4.68
CA PRO A 170 -13.40 15.09 -5.45
C PRO A 170 -14.66 14.67 -4.69
N THR A 171 -15.40 15.65 -4.17
CA THR A 171 -16.75 15.43 -3.69
C THR A 171 -17.54 14.88 -4.88
N LEU A 172 -17.84 13.58 -4.85
CA LEU A 172 -18.91 13.01 -5.64
C LEU A 172 -20.19 13.67 -5.14
N ALA A 173 -20.56 14.78 -5.78
CA ALA A 173 -21.88 15.35 -5.67
C ALA A 173 -22.87 14.28 -6.15
N VAL A 174 -23.52 13.62 -5.20
CA VAL A 174 -24.71 12.82 -5.47
C VAL A 174 -25.78 13.82 -5.92
N PRO A 175 -26.30 13.76 -7.17
CA PRO A 175 -27.50 14.50 -7.49
C PRO A 175 -28.65 13.90 -6.67
N ALA A 176 -29.29 14.75 -5.87
CA ALA A 176 -30.48 14.41 -5.08
C ALA A 176 -31.59 13.84 -5.99
N PRO A 177 -32.38 12.86 -5.51
CA PRO A 177 -33.50 12.35 -6.29
C PRO A 177 -34.59 13.41 -6.41
N ALA A 178 -35.03 13.68 -7.64
CA ALA A 178 -36.15 14.58 -7.93
C ALA A 178 -37.46 14.02 -7.34
N PRO A 179 -38.36 14.87 -6.79
CA PRO A 179 -39.62 14.41 -6.22
C PRO A 179 -40.57 13.93 -7.33
N ALA A 180 -41.19 12.77 -7.08
CA ALA A 180 -42.21 12.17 -7.93
C ALA A 180 -43.48 13.04 -7.94
N SER A 181 -43.86 13.52 -9.13
CA SER A 181 -45.19 14.08 -9.36
C SER A 181 -46.22 12.96 -9.44
N ALA A 182 -47.17 12.95 -8.50
CA ALA A 182 -48.37 12.14 -8.59
C ALA A 182 -49.30 12.66 -9.71
N PRO A 183 -49.94 11.80 -10.50
CA PRO A 183 -51.08 12.22 -11.29
C PRO A 183 -52.37 12.13 -10.45
N LYS A 184 -53.21 13.13 -10.67
CA LYS A 184 -54.53 13.32 -10.11
C LYS A 184 -55.51 12.98 -11.23
N GLU A 185 -56.31 11.93 -11.06
CA GLU A 185 -57.73 11.78 -11.44
C GLU A 185 -58.23 10.37 -11.08
#